data_AF-A0A1Y0KX69-F1
#
_entry.id   AF-A0A1Y0KX69-F1
#
_cell.length_a   1.000
_cell.length_b   1.000
_cell.length_c   1.000
_cell.angle_alpha   90.00
_cell.angle_beta   90.00
_cell.angle_gamma   90.00
#
_symmetry.space_group_name_H-M   'P 1'
#
loop_
_entity.id
_entity.type
_entity.pdbx_description
1 polymer ?
#
loop_
_entity_poly.entity_id
_entity_poly.type
_entity_poly.pdbx_seq_one_letter_code
_entity_poly.pdbx_strand_id
1 'polypeptide(L)'
;MHLHSLALTNVRQFEQRTFEFQPGFNLLVGENGAGKTTILRSMLAALGSAQQMRRRPRLEDKDIRLRARDAAVSALVQPAEGKLEKFQLQKKLWERATRSAPRGNLPLILLYSSNEAICSELKMKRAPKVREDYSDRLRSSEAFLYAAERDFSNRPTEASERQFGDSRSVRNFVGKVLSTFSTDIGAFYWHFEPYDCSLVPPRGKDKNSYLDAETQKHVRIFAMRKFQEDRMRKQPFHWPDQAKVVLTPEPPDRNLPSLRQIWQGIKLPSEGIQEFLTSCSLEVKLTPRIMIKRKIGTLSLDQLSDGEQRLFSLFVDIARQLYVSRPNGAFGEGEAIILIDEIDVHLHPKWQRRIVPALEDIFPNCQFIATTHSPFVIQAAGRQRITFIEPHSSMVLLEGGNSLEDIAEDVQGISQPQRSVRAEILSSAAKRYFTLLETKAEDSHQVDPDELREAERLYRDASEPFTADPALHALLKVLMTEGKAQ
;
A
#
# COMPACT_ATOMS: atom_id res chain seq x y z
N MET A 1 -14.60 1.82 -18.38
CA MET A 1 -13.78 2.99 -18.79
C MET A 1 -12.31 2.63 -18.71
N HIS A 2 -11.45 3.01 -19.65
CA HIS A 2 -10.00 2.74 -19.60
C HIS A 2 -9.16 3.85 -20.26
N LEU A 3 -7.96 4.12 -19.74
CA LEU A 3 -6.93 4.91 -20.40
C LEU A 3 -6.42 4.13 -21.60
N HIS A 4 -6.53 4.70 -22.80
CA HIS A 4 -6.07 4.10 -24.05
C HIS A 4 -4.62 4.47 -24.36
N SER A 5 -4.27 5.75 -24.19
CA SER A 5 -2.88 6.19 -24.40
C SER A 5 -2.49 7.41 -23.58
N LEU A 6 -1.19 7.55 -23.34
CA LEU A 6 -0.56 8.68 -22.66
C LEU A 6 0.63 9.17 -23.49
N ALA A 7 0.57 10.42 -23.94
CA ALA A 7 1.70 11.11 -24.57
C ALA A 7 2.32 12.11 -23.60
N LEU A 8 3.64 12.04 -23.46
CA LEU A 8 4.47 12.94 -22.66
C LEU A 8 5.38 13.74 -23.59
N THR A 9 5.44 15.06 -23.37
CA THR A 9 6.33 15.97 -24.10
C THR A 9 7.09 16.82 -23.09
N ASN A 10 8.42 16.77 -23.12
CA ASN A 10 9.32 17.50 -22.23
C ASN A 10 9.03 17.30 -20.73
N VAL A 11 8.62 16.10 -20.32
CA VAL A 11 8.36 15.75 -18.93
C VAL A 11 9.55 14.94 -18.40
N ARG A 12 10.34 15.52 -17.48
CA ARG A 12 11.56 14.91 -16.90
C ARG A 12 12.45 14.25 -17.96
N GLN A 13 12.61 12.93 -17.94
CA GLN A 13 13.42 12.18 -18.93
C GLN A 13 12.77 11.95 -20.29
N PHE A 14 11.51 12.33 -20.50
CA PHE A 14 10.82 12.15 -21.77
C PHE A 14 10.83 13.45 -22.58
N GLU A 15 11.50 13.43 -23.73
CA GLU A 15 11.43 14.52 -24.71
C GLU A 15 10.10 14.46 -25.47
N GLN A 16 9.83 13.32 -26.09
CA GLN A 16 8.52 12.99 -26.65
C GLN A 16 8.35 11.48 -26.62
N ARG A 17 7.31 11.00 -25.93
CA ARG A 17 7.01 9.56 -25.88
C ARG A 17 5.53 9.31 -25.67
N THR A 18 5.00 8.31 -26.38
CA THR A 18 3.63 7.84 -26.24
C THR A 18 3.64 6.41 -25.72
N PHE A 19 2.76 6.13 -24.78
CA PHE A 19 2.51 4.81 -24.22
C PHE A 19 1.06 4.43 -24.51
N GLU A 20 0.85 3.19 -24.95
CA GLU A 20 -0.48 2.62 -25.21
C GLU A 20 -0.82 1.61 -24.13
N PHE A 21 -2.10 1.54 -23.77
CA PHE A 21 -2.58 0.71 -22.67
C PHE A 21 -3.81 -0.08 -23.11
N GLN A 22 -3.88 -1.32 -22.61
CA GLN A 22 -5.00 -2.22 -22.83
C GLN A 22 -6.00 -2.14 -21.66
N PRO A 23 -7.28 -2.55 -21.86
CA PRO A 23 -8.19 -2.79 -20.75
C PRO A 23 -7.65 -3.87 -19.79
N GLY A 24 -8.11 -3.87 -18.53
CA GLY A 24 -7.62 -4.80 -17.52
C GLY A 24 -6.25 -4.40 -16.97
N PHE A 25 -5.28 -5.31 -16.93
CA PHE A 25 -3.98 -5.08 -16.30
C PHE A 25 -2.87 -4.69 -17.28
N ASN A 26 -2.09 -3.66 -16.92
CA ASN A 26 -0.91 -3.20 -17.65
C ASN A 26 0.27 -3.07 -16.67
N LEU A 27 1.44 -3.58 -17.07
CA LEU A 27 2.65 -3.55 -16.27
C LEU A 27 3.72 -2.70 -16.95
N LEU A 28 4.19 -1.67 -16.25
CA LEU A 28 5.30 -0.83 -16.67
C LEU A 28 6.60 -1.37 -16.05
N VAL A 29 7.56 -1.73 -16.91
CA VAL A 29 8.86 -2.28 -16.50
C VAL A 29 9.99 -1.40 -17.06
N GLY A 30 11.04 -1.23 -16.27
CA GLY A 30 12.24 -0.49 -16.64
C GLY A 30 13.17 -0.32 -15.45
N GLU A 31 14.39 0.13 -15.67
CA GLU A 31 15.39 0.29 -14.61
C GLU A 31 15.01 1.39 -13.60
N ASN A 32 15.78 1.47 -12.52
CA ASN A 32 15.65 2.55 -11.56
C ASN A 32 15.95 3.88 -12.24
N GLY A 33 15.05 4.85 -12.06
CA GLY A 33 15.17 6.13 -12.75
C GLY A 33 14.69 6.13 -14.21
N ALA A 34 14.20 5.01 -14.77
CA ALA A 34 13.66 4.92 -16.14
C ALA A 34 12.35 5.71 -16.37
N GLY A 35 11.63 6.05 -15.29
CA GLY A 35 10.53 7.02 -15.34
C GLY A 35 9.15 6.47 -15.01
N LYS A 36 9.10 5.25 -14.47
CA LYS A 36 7.89 4.55 -13.98
C LYS A 36 6.98 5.46 -13.15
N THR A 37 7.48 5.97 -12.02
CA THR A 37 6.75 6.90 -11.16
C THR A 37 6.38 8.21 -11.86
N THR A 38 7.22 8.70 -12.79
CA THR A 38 6.92 9.90 -13.59
C THR A 38 5.69 9.67 -14.46
N ILE A 39 5.60 8.52 -15.13
CA ILE A 39 4.45 8.14 -15.97
C ILE A 39 3.16 8.11 -15.13
N LEU A 40 3.17 7.40 -14.00
CA LEU A 40 2.00 7.32 -13.11
C LEU A 40 1.58 8.71 -12.60
N ARG A 41 2.54 9.55 -12.18
CA ARG A 41 2.25 10.92 -11.72
C ARG A 41 1.70 11.80 -12.83
N SER A 42 2.19 11.67 -14.05
CA SER A 42 1.67 12.38 -15.22
C SER A 42 0.23 11.99 -15.54
N MET A 43 -0.10 10.69 -15.48
CA MET A 43 -1.49 10.21 -15.59
C MET A 43 -2.37 10.84 -14.53
N LEU A 44 -1.93 10.81 -13.26
CA LEU A 44 -2.69 11.38 -12.16
C LEU A 44 -2.89 12.90 -12.30
N ALA A 45 -1.86 13.63 -12.75
CA ALA A 45 -1.95 15.06 -12.97
C ALA A 45 -2.92 15.43 -14.10
N ALA A 46 -2.96 14.61 -15.17
CA ALA A 46 -3.81 14.81 -16.33
C ALA A 46 -5.27 14.40 -16.08
N LEU A 47 -5.51 13.34 -15.32
CA LEU A 47 -6.84 12.74 -15.14
C LEU A 47 -7.50 13.14 -13.80
N GLY A 48 -6.71 13.26 -12.73
CA GLY A 48 -7.21 13.42 -11.36
C GLY A 48 -8.08 14.65 -11.13
N SER A 49 -9.18 14.46 -10.40
CA SER A 49 -10.10 15.53 -9.99
C SER A 49 -9.78 16.08 -8.60
N ALA A 50 -10.02 17.37 -8.36
CA ALA A 50 -9.96 17.95 -7.02
C ALA A 50 -11.04 17.39 -6.08
N GLN A 51 -12.12 16.85 -6.64
CA GLN A 51 -13.18 16.17 -5.87
C GLN A 51 -12.73 14.81 -5.35
N GLN A 52 -11.74 14.18 -5.99
CA GLN A 52 -11.18 12.89 -5.60
C GLN A 52 -9.98 13.06 -4.65
N MET A 53 -9.30 14.21 -4.69
CA MET A 53 -8.04 14.43 -3.97
C MET A 53 -7.94 15.85 -3.41
N ARG A 54 -7.63 15.98 -2.11
CA ARG A 54 -7.45 17.27 -1.40
C ARG A 54 -6.43 18.21 -2.04
N ARG A 55 -5.31 17.65 -2.50
CA ARG A 55 -4.30 18.37 -3.29
C ARG A 55 -4.10 17.60 -4.56
N ARG A 56 -4.66 18.13 -5.64
CA ARG A 56 -4.41 17.62 -6.98
C ARG A 56 -2.91 17.75 -7.30
N PRO A 57 -2.20 16.66 -7.61
CA PRO A 57 -0.83 16.77 -8.09
C PRO A 57 -0.84 17.51 -9.43
N ARG A 58 0.06 18.49 -9.56
CA ARG A 58 0.24 19.30 -10.76
C ARG A 58 1.68 19.14 -11.19
N LEU A 59 1.93 19.35 -12.49
CA LEU A 59 3.30 19.52 -12.96
C LEU A 59 3.88 20.80 -12.37
N GLU A 60 5.03 20.67 -11.75
CA GLU A 60 5.83 21.77 -11.21
C GLU A 60 6.98 22.11 -12.18
N ASP A 61 7.68 23.23 -11.94
CA ASP A 61 8.85 23.60 -12.77
C ASP A 61 9.93 22.51 -12.77
N LYS A 62 10.10 21.82 -11.64
CA LYS A 62 11.05 20.69 -11.51
C LYS A 62 10.67 19.46 -12.35
N ASP A 63 9.44 19.37 -12.83
CA ASP A 63 8.98 18.27 -13.68
C ASP A 63 9.21 18.55 -15.17
N ILE A 64 9.56 19.79 -15.54
CA ILE A 64 9.97 20.15 -16.90
C ILE A 64 11.35 19.55 -17.17
N ARG A 65 11.49 18.90 -18.33
CA ARG A 65 12.77 18.33 -18.80
C ARG A 65 13.88 19.40 -18.77
N LEU A 66 15.09 18.99 -18.39
CA LEU A 66 16.25 19.86 -18.45
C LEU A 66 16.42 20.45 -19.86
N ARG A 67 16.64 21.77 -19.92
CA ARG A 67 16.76 22.57 -21.15
C ARG A 67 15.46 22.77 -21.96
N ALA A 68 14.32 22.28 -21.48
CA ALA A 68 13.01 22.65 -22.04
C ALA A 68 12.42 23.87 -21.30
N ARG A 69 11.47 24.55 -21.94
CA ARG A 69 10.75 25.71 -21.37
C ARG A 69 9.30 25.38 -20.99
N ASP A 70 8.81 24.25 -21.44
CA ASP A 70 7.46 23.77 -21.22
C ASP A 70 7.43 22.25 -21.14
N ALA A 71 6.32 21.74 -20.60
CA ALA A 71 6.00 20.33 -20.51
C ALA A 71 4.52 20.13 -20.79
N ALA A 72 4.18 19.05 -21.48
CA ALA A 72 2.81 18.68 -21.80
C ALA A 72 2.55 17.20 -21.55
N VAL A 73 1.33 16.91 -21.10
CA VAL A 73 0.79 15.56 -20.94
C VAL A 73 -0.54 15.49 -21.65
N SER A 74 -0.71 14.52 -22.53
CA SER A 74 -1.98 14.25 -23.21
C SER A 74 -2.41 12.82 -22.93
N ALA A 75 -3.58 12.64 -22.33
CA ALA A 75 -4.16 11.33 -22.05
C ALA A 75 -5.44 11.15 -22.89
N LEU A 76 -5.58 9.99 -23.53
CA LEU A 76 -6.78 9.57 -24.25
C LEU A 76 -7.49 8.50 -23.45
N VAL A 77 -8.71 8.78 -22.99
CA VAL A 77 -9.49 7.86 -22.18
C VAL A 77 -10.72 7.43 -22.97
N GLN A 78 -11.00 6.14 -22.97
CA GLN A 78 -12.19 5.56 -23.57
C GLN A 78 -13.23 5.26 -22.46
N PRO A 79 -14.36 6.00 -22.43
CA PRO A 79 -15.50 5.66 -21.58
C PRO A 79 -16.06 4.28 -21.91
N ALA A 80 -16.86 3.70 -20.99
CA ALA A 80 -17.56 2.44 -21.27
C ALA A 80 -18.53 2.57 -22.46
N GLU A 81 -19.18 3.73 -22.57
CA GLU A 81 -20.07 4.09 -23.68
C GLU A 81 -19.66 5.49 -24.17
N GLY A 82 -19.11 5.60 -25.38
CA GLY A 82 -18.77 6.90 -25.96
C GLY A 82 -17.52 6.92 -26.84
N LYS A 83 -17.19 8.12 -27.32
CA LYS A 83 -15.99 8.40 -28.11
C LYS A 83 -14.80 8.66 -27.18
N LEU A 84 -13.59 8.47 -27.70
CA LEU A 84 -12.34 8.78 -27.01
C LEU A 84 -12.33 10.25 -26.53
N GLU A 85 -12.10 10.41 -25.24
CA GLU A 85 -12.00 11.70 -24.57
C GLU A 85 -10.55 12.10 -24.38
N LYS A 86 -10.21 13.34 -24.76
CA LYS A 86 -8.84 13.86 -24.67
C LYS A 86 -8.69 14.78 -23.47
N PHE A 87 -7.71 14.47 -22.63
CA PHE A 87 -7.27 15.27 -21.50
C PHE A 87 -5.90 15.84 -21.81
N GLN A 88 -5.74 17.15 -21.69
CA GLN A 88 -4.45 17.81 -21.91
C GLN A 88 -4.06 18.62 -20.68
N LEU A 89 -2.80 18.50 -20.28
CA LEU A 89 -2.17 19.30 -19.24
C LEU A 89 -0.94 19.95 -19.85
N GLN A 90 -0.78 21.25 -19.65
CA GLN A 90 0.39 22.00 -20.09
C GLN A 90 0.98 22.77 -18.91
N LYS A 91 2.30 22.91 -18.90
CA LYS A 91 3.05 23.67 -17.91
C LYS A 91 4.17 24.40 -18.62
N LYS A 92 4.15 25.73 -18.58
CA LYS A 92 5.29 26.57 -18.98
C LYS A 92 6.11 26.95 -17.76
N LEU A 93 7.40 27.15 -17.91
CA LEU A 93 8.29 27.59 -16.84
C LEU A 93 7.73 28.86 -16.17
N TRP A 94 7.74 28.91 -14.83
CA TRP A 94 7.24 30.03 -14.01
C TRP A 94 5.72 30.29 -14.06
N GLU A 95 4.97 29.60 -14.92
CA GLU A 95 3.52 29.72 -15.01
C GLU A 95 2.81 28.59 -14.24
N ARG A 96 1.53 28.78 -13.90
CA ARG A 96 0.73 27.69 -13.34
C ARG A 96 0.33 26.70 -14.44
N ALA A 97 0.35 25.40 -14.12
CA ALA A 97 -0.12 24.37 -15.05
C ALA A 97 -1.61 24.59 -15.43
N THR A 98 -1.93 24.49 -16.71
CA THR A 98 -3.29 24.58 -17.27
C THR A 98 -3.76 23.20 -17.72
N ARG A 99 -5.03 22.89 -17.47
CA ARG A 99 -5.66 21.63 -17.92
C ARG A 99 -6.85 21.93 -18.80
N SER A 100 -6.91 21.25 -19.94
CA SER A 100 -8.11 21.07 -20.73
C SER A 100 -8.68 19.69 -20.44
N ALA A 101 -9.94 19.63 -20.03
CA ALA A 101 -10.68 18.40 -19.79
C ALA A 101 -12.07 18.51 -20.42
N PRO A 102 -12.66 17.39 -20.90
CA PRO A 102 -14.05 17.37 -21.34
C PRO A 102 -14.99 17.83 -20.22
N ARG A 103 -16.15 18.40 -20.59
CA ARG A 103 -17.18 18.86 -19.64
C ARG A 103 -17.95 17.69 -18.95
N GLY A 104 -17.55 16.44 -19.19
CA GLY A 104 -18.18 15.23 -18.66
C GLY A 104 -17.65 14.78 -17.29
N ASN A 105 -18.09 13.60 -16.86
CA ASN A 105 -17.62 12.97 -15.63
C ASN A 105 -16.16 12.53 -15.78
N LEU A 106 -15.29 13.07 -14.92
CA LEU A 106 -13.89 12.68 -14.85
C LEU A 106 -13.76 11.21 -14.39
N PRO A 107 -12.81 10.44 -14.94
CA PRO A 107 -12.52 9.09 -14.45
C PRO A 107 -12.23 9.10 -12.96
N LEU A 108 -12.69 8.08 -12.24
CA LEU A 108 -12.12 7.75 -10.94
C LEU A 108 -10.70 7.22 -11.17
N ILE A 109 -9.71 7.98 -10.67
CA ILE A 109 -8.30 7.58 -10.72
C ILE A 109 -7.72 7.53 -9.32
N LEU A 110 -7.10 6.40 -8.98
CA LEU A 110 -6.52 6.14 -7.68
C LEU A 110 -5.02 5.90 -7.85
N LEU A 111 -4.20 6.42 -6.93
CA LEU A 111 -2.77 6.18 -6.91
C LEU A 111 -2.37 5.60 -5.56
N TYR A 112 -1.71 4.45 -5.62
CA TYR A 112 -1.11 3.78 -4.47
C TYR A 112 0.41 3.83 -4.64
N SER A 113 1.07 4.68 -3.84
CA SER A 113 2.53 4.79 -3.86
C SER A 113 3.18 3.78 -2.91
N SER A 114 4.45 3.45 -3.15
CA SER A 114 5.21 2.43 -2.42
C SER A 114 5.17 2.60 -0.90
N ASN A 115 5.23 3.85 -0.43
CA ASN A 115 5.35 4.18 1.00
C ASN A 115 4.01 4.46 1.69
N GLU A 116 2.92 4.70 0.95
CA GLU A 116 1.64 5.15 1.53
C GLU A 116 0.66 4.02 1.89
N ALA A 117 1.05 2.77 1.65
CA ALA A 117 0.14 1.62 1.72
C ALA A 117 0.22 0.83 3.05
N ILE A 118 0.72 1.43 4.13
CA ILE A 118 0.70 0.79 5.46
C ILE A 118 -0.61 1.23 6.16
N CYS A 119 -1.31 0.31 6.83
CA CYS A 119 -2.55 0.59 7.58
C CYS A 119 -2.45 1.82 8.50
N SER A 120 -1.25 2.12 8.99
CA SER A 120 -0.93 3.29 9.82
C SER A 120 -1.03 4.63 9.09
N GLU A 121 -0.87 4.66 7.76
CA GLU A 121 -1.02 5.84 6.90
C GLU A 121 -2.42 6.02 6.31
N LEU A 122 -3.24 4.95 6.29
CA LEU A 122 -4.68 5.01 5.99
C LEU A 122 -5.51 5.74 7.06
N LYS A 123 -4.86 6.27 8.10
CA LYS A 123 -5.48 7.24 9.01
C LYS A 123 -6.11 8.36 8.18
N MET A 124 -7.35 8.72 8.52
CA MET A 124 -8.03 9.88 7.95
C MET A 124 -7.07 11.07 7.86
N LYS A 125 -6.65 11.46 6.65
CA LYS A 125 -5.91 12.71 6.46
C LYS A 125 -6.89 13.86 6.76
N ARG A 126 -6.83 14.42 7.98
CA ARG A 126 -7.76 15.45 8.53
C ARG A 126 -7.44 16.86 8.03
N ALA A 127 -8.43 17.74 7.95
CA ALA A 127 -8.24 19.11 7.48
C ALA A 127 -7.26 19.84 8.41
N PRO A 128 -6.36 20.70 7.90
CA PRO A 128 -5.29 21.32 8.70
C PRO A 128 -5.76 22.31 9.78
N LYS A 129 -7.07 22.42 10.03
CA LYS A 129 -7.69 23.35 10.99
C LYS A 129 -8.32 22.68 12.22
N VAL A 130 -8.31 21.35 12.34
CA VAL A 130 -8.83 20.67 13.53
C VAL A 130 -7.68 20.46 14.52
N ARG A 131 -7.69 21.18 15.65
CA ARG A 131 -6.77 20.91 16.77
C ARG A 131 -6.92 19.45 17.19
N GLU A 132 -5.81 18.71 17.30
CA GLU A 132 -5.82 17.35 17.85
C GLU A 132 -6.38 17.37 19.26
N ASP A 133 -7.52 16.73 19.47
CA ASP A 133 -8.05 16.50 20.81
C ASP A 133 -7.47 15.18 21.35
N TYR A 134 -7.26 15.06 22.67
CA TYR A 134 -6.55 13.90 23.26
C TYR A 134 -7.22 12.55 22.93
N SER A 135 -8.54 12.54 22.72
CA SER A 135 -9.29 11.36 22.29
C SER A 135 -9.02 10.89 20.86
N ASP A 136 -8.37 11.71 20.04
CA ASP A 136 -8.06 11.35 18.65
C ASP A 136 -6.87 10.41 18.53
N ARG A 137 -5.99 10.36 19.53
CA ARG A 137 -4.90 9.37 19.62
C ARG A 137 -5.40 7.96 19.93
N LEU A 138 -6.62 7.82 20.46
CA LEU A 138 -7.24 6.54 20.80
C LEU A 138 -8.03 5.92 19.63
N ARG A 139 -8.16 6.63 18.49
CA ARG A 139 -8.84 6.10 17.31
C ARG A 139 -7.97 5.04 16.62
N SER A 140 -8.58 3.92 16.22
CA SER A 140 -7.89 2.86 15.49
C SER A 140 -7.46 3.32 14.10
N SER A 141 -6.34 2.78 13.60
CA SER A 141 -5.95 2.83 12.19
C SER A 141 -7.12 2.43 11.30
N GLU A 142 -7.86 1.42 11.72
CA GLU A 142 -9.01 0.80 11.06
C GLU A 142 -10.30 1.66 11.03
N ALA A 143 -10.33 2.82 11.68
CA ALA A 143 -11.52 3.68 11.71
C ALA A 143 -11.93 4.20 10.30
N PHE A 144 -11.03 4.19 9.32
CA PHE A 144 -11.35 4.54 7.93
C PHE A 144 -12.38 3.58 7.30
N LEU A 145 -12.52 2.37 7.86
CA LEU A 145 -13.47 1.35 7.40
C LEU A 145 -14.93 1.73 7.69
N TYR A 146 -15.23 2.68 8.58
CA TYR A 146 -16.62 2.97 8.98
C TYR A 146 -16.96 4.45 8.96
N ALA A 147 -15.95 5.29 8.85
CA ALA A 147 -16.20 6.69 8.79
C ALA A 147 -16.72 7.10 7.42
N ALA A 148 -17.96 7.57 7.40
CA ALA A 148 -18.39 8.54 6.42
C ALA A 148 -17.35 9.66 6.37
N GLU A 149 -16.87 10.01 5.19
CA GLU A 149 -16.09 11.23 4.98
C GLU A 149 -16.89 12.42 5.51
N ARG A 150 -16.68 12.78 6.78
CA ARG A 150 -17.10 14.09 7.26
C ARG A 150 -16.26 15.11 6.52
N ASP A 151 -16.96 15.96 5.79
CA ASP A 151 -16.55 17.28 5.35
C ASP A 151 -15.65 17.33 4.11
N PHE A 152 -16.26 17.14 2.94
CA PHE A 152 -15.78 17.72 1.67
C PHE A 152 -16.71 18.82 1.10
N SER A 153 -17.84 19.10 1.74
CA SER A 153 -18.70 20.24 1.41
C SER A 153 -18.99 21.08 2.64
N ASN A 154 -18.53 22.34 2.64
CA ASN A 154 -18.99 23.39 3.55
C ASN A 154 -20.45 23.79 3.21
N ARG A 155 -21.36 22.81 3.26
CA ARG A 155 -22.81 23.02 3.22
C ARG A 155 -23.41 22.12 4.29
N PRO A 156 -24.07 22.68 5.32
CA PRO A 156 -24.88 21.90 6.22
C PRO A 156 -26.13 21.52 5.43
N THR A 157 -26.08 20.37 4.79
CA THR A 157 -27.28 19.71 4.28
C THR A 157 -27.39 18.42 5.07
N GLU A 158 -28.55 18.22 5.70
CA GLU A 158 -28.99 17.02 6.42
C GLU A 158 -29.12 15.78 5.50
N ALA A 159 -28.18 15.60 4.59
CA ALA A 159 -28.11 14.46 3.68
C ALA A 159 -27.25 13.37 4.33
N SER A 160 -27.91 12.28 4.71
CA SER A 160 -27.38 10.99 5.17
C SER A 160 -25.86 10.88 5.17
N GLU A 161 -25.25 10.72 6.36
CA GLU A 161 -23.85 10.34 6.50
C GLU A 161 -23.53 9.23 5.47
N ARG A 162 -22.62 9.52 4.54
CA ARG A 162 -22.24 8.60 3.44
C ARG A 162 -21.67 7.34 4.05
N GLN A 163 -22.54 6.36 4.31
CA GLN A 163 -22.20 5.16 5.03
C GLN A 163 -21.23 4.34 4.18
N PHE A 164 -20.08 3.94 4.73
CA PHE A 164 -19.31 2.83 4.16
C PHE A 164 -20.25 1.61 4.12
N GLY A 165 -20.24 0.81 3.04
CA GLY A 165 -21.27 -0.21 2.79
C GLY A 165 -21.61 -1.12 3.98
N ASP A 166 -22.74 -1.83 3.92
CA ASP A 166 -23.23 -2.68 5.03
C ASP A 166 -22.11 -3.59 5.59
N SER A 167 -21.99 -3.67 6.92
CA SER A 167 -20.94 -4.39 7.64
C SER A 167 -20.82 -5.85 7.20
N ARG A 168 -21.91 -6.46 6.71
CA ARG A 168 -21.92 -7.78 6.09
C ARG A 168 -21.20 -7.81 4.74
N SER A 169 -21.47 -6.87 3.86
CA SER A 169 -20.86 -6.75 2.53
C SER A 169 -19.35 -6.53 2.63
N VAL A 170 -18.94 -5.66 3.55
CA VAL A 170 -17.52 -5.41 3.84
C VAL A 170 -16.85 -6.65 4.39
N ARG A 171 -17.49 -7.33 5.36
CA ARG A 171 -16.97 -8.59 5.91
C ARG A 171 -16.78 -9.61 4.79
N ASN A 172 -17.80 -9.85 3.96
CA ASN A 172 -17.70 -10.83 2.87
C ASN A 172 -16.56 -10.49 1.89
N PHE A 173 -16.42 -9.21 1.52
CA PHE A 173 -15.34 -8.74 0.66
C PHE A 173 -13.95 -8.97 1.28
N VAL A 174 -13.76 -8.54 2.53
CA VAL A 174 -12.50 -8.74 3.27
C VAL A 174 -12.17 -10.23 3.36
N GLY A 175 -13.16 -11.08 3.62
CA GLY A 175 -12.96 -12.52 3.66
C GLY A 175 -12.51 -13.10 2.32
N LYS A 176 -13.11 -12.63 1.21
CA LYS A 176 -12.67 -13.00 -0.15
C LYS A 176 -11.22 -12.58 -0.40
N VAL A 177 -10.85 -11.35 -0.06
CA VAL A 177 -9.46 -10.85 -0.22
C VAL A 177 -8.48 -11.70 0.59
N LEU A 178 -8.73 -11.85 1.89
CA LEU A 178 -7.79 -12.52 2.78
C LEU A 178 -7.62 -14.01 2.45
N SER A 179 -8.72 -14.71 2.12
CA SER A 179 -8.68 -16.11 1.69
C SER A 179 -7.94 -16.33 0.36
N THR A 180 -7.90 -15.30 -0.50
CA THR A 180 -7.14 -15.35 -1.77
C THR A 180 -5.64 -15.45 -1.53
N PHE A 181 -5.11 -14.74 -0.53
CA PHE A 181 -3.67 -14.69 -0.25
C PHE A 181 -3.20 -15.70 0.80
N SER A 182 -4.06 -16.08 1.75
CA SER A 182 -3.73 -17.06 2.78
C SER A 182 -4.94 -17.87 3.25
N THR A 183 -4.80 -19.19 3.24
CA THR A 183 -5.82 -20.12 3.75
C THR A 183 -5.98 -20.02 5.27
N ASP A 184 -4.92 -19.60 5.97
CA ASP A 184 -4.91 -19.47 7.43
C ASP A 184 -5.63 -18.19 7.93
N ILE A 185 -6.01 -17.28 7.03
CA ILE A 185 -6.68 -16.00 7.36
C ILE A 185 -8.19 -16.07 7.08
N GLY A 186 -8.72 -17.22 6.64
CA GLY A 186 -10.15 -17.35 6.28
C GLY A 186 -11.14 -17.08 7.42
N ALA A 187 -10.71 -17.20 8.68
CA ALA A 187 -11.55 -16.96 9.86
C ALA A 187 -11.21 -15.59 10.49
N PHE A 188 -12.07 -14.60 10.31
CA PHE A 188 -11.97 -13.30 10.97
C PHE A 188 -13.35 -12.81 11.42
N TYR A 189 -13.35 -11.88 12.37
CA TYR A 189 -14.56 -11.26 12.86
C TYR A 189 -14.30 -9.80 13.22
N TRP A 190 -15.37 -9.01 13.25
CA TRP A 190 -15.30 -7.65 13.70
C TRP A 190 -15.53 -7.58 15.20
N HIS A 191 -14.70 -6.80 15.86
CA HIS A 191 -14.84 -6.44 17.25
C HIS A 191 -14.97 -4.93 17.34
N PHE A 192 -16.07 -4.43 17.89
CA PHE A 192 -16.26 -3.01 18.10
C PHE A 192 -15.73 -2.62 19.47
N GLU A 193 -14.84 -1.63 19.50
CA GLU A 193 -14.20 -1.15 20.72
C GLU A 193 -14.60 0.30 21.00
N PRO A 194 -14.95 0.65 22.25
CA PRO A 194 -15.21 2.02 22.63
C PRO A 194 -13.91 2.83 22.63
N TYR A 195 -13.89 3.94 21.90
CA TYR A 195 -12.75 4.85 21.85
C TYR A 195 -13.04 6.21 22.50
N ASP A 196 -14.33 6.53 22.68
CA ASP A 196 -14.78 7.78 23.28
C ASP A 196 -16.17 7.61 23.91
N CYS A 197 -16.49 8.44 24.89
CA CYS A 197 -17.83 8.54 25.44
C CYS A 197 -18.19 9.98 25.83
N SER A 198 -19.48 10.28 25.81
CA SER A 198 -20.04 11.56 26.20
C SER A 198 -21.33 11.35 26.96
N LEU A 199 -21.50 12.02 28.10
CA LEU A 199 -22.75 11.99 28.84
C LEU A 199 -23.84 12.70 28.03
N VAL A 200 -25.07 12.23 28.12
CA VAL A 200 -26.27 12.85 27.53
C VAL A 200 -27.27 13.07 28.67
N PRO A 201 -27.59 14.33 29.03
CA PRO A 201 -28.51 14.62 30.12
C PRO A 201 -29.94 14.26 29.71
N PRO A 202 -30.82 14.00 30.68
CA PRO A 202 -32.24 13.83 30.41
C PRO A 202 -32.85 15.11 29.81
N ARG A 203 -33.86 14.96 28.94
CA ARG A 203 -34.52 16.07 28.23
C ARG A 203 -34.93 17.18 29.21
N GLY A 204 -34.40 18.40 29.00
CA GLY A 204 -34.72 19.58 29.80
C GLY A 204 -33.69 19.99 30.87
N LYS A 205 -32.55 19.29 31.00
CA LYS A 205 -31.42 19.70 31.88
C LYS A 205 -30.16 20.00 31.08
N ASP A 206 -29.56 21.17 31.27
CA ASP A 206 -28.32 21.57 30.60
C ASP A 206 -27.08 20.93 31.24
N LYS A 207 -26.19 20.35 30.42
CA LYS A 207 -24.92 19.73 30.86
C LYS A 207 -24.03 20.69 31.65
N ASN A 208 -24.01 21.96 31.23
CA ASN A 208 -23.14 22.99 31.78
C ASN A 208 -23.66 23.57 33.11
N SER A 209 -24.90 23.25 33.51
CA SER A 209 -25.48 23.75 34.76
C SER A 209 -25.19 22.83 35.96
N TYR A 210 -24.84 21.57 35.73
CA TYR A 210 -24.67 20.55 36.79
C TYR A 210 -23.28 19.92 36.87
N LEU A 211 -22.46 19.97 35.80
CA LEU A 211 -21.12 19.38 35.77
C LEU A 211 -20.12 20.38 35.19
N ASP A 212 -19.07 20.69 35.94
CA ASP A 212 -17.92 21.45 35.45
C ASP A 212 -17.11 20.63 34.42
N ALA A 213 -16.30 21.33 33.61
CA ALA A 213 -15.52 20.69 32.55
C ALA A 213 -14.52 19.65 33.10
N GLU A 214 -14.00 19.87 34.30
CA GLU A 214 -13.11 18.96 35.03
C GLU A 214 -13.82 17.65 35.41
N THR A 215 -15.02 17.71 36.01
CA THR A 215 -15.78 16.50 36.37
C THR A 215 -16.24 15.74 35.13
N GLN A 216 -16.65 16.43 34.05
CA GLN A 216 -16.98 15.76 32.79
C GLN A 216 -15.79 14.97 32.22
N LYS A 217 -14.59 15.55 32.29
CA LYS A 217 -13.35 14.88 31.87
C LYS A 217 -13.02 13.70 32.77
N HIS A 218 -13.20 13.84 34.08
CA HIS A 218 -12.95 12.78 35.06
C HIS A 218 -13.88 11.58 34.83
N VAL A 219 -15.16 11.84 34.62
CA VAL A 219 -16.18 10.83 34.33
C VAL A 219 -15.89 10.10 33.02
N ARG A 220 -15.48 10.83 31.97
CA ARG A 220 -15.04 10.26 30.69
C ARG A 220 -13.82 9.34 30.85
N ILE A 221 -12.78 9.80 31.56
CA ILE A 221 -11.56 9.00 31.80
C ILE A 221 -11.90 7.72 32.58
N PHE A 222 -12.75 7.83 33.60
CA PHE A 222 -13.17 6.69 34.41
C PHE A 222 -13.92 5.65 33.58
N ALA A 223 -14.89 6.08 32.77
CA ALA A 223 -15.64 5.19 31.87
C ALA A 223 -14.71 4.50 30.86
N MET A 224 -13.80 5.25 30.23
CA MET A 224 -12.82 4.69 29.29
C MET A 224 -11.89 3.65 29.95
N ARG A 225 -11.42 3.93 31.17
CA ARG A 225 -10.61 2.98 31.94
C ARG A 225 -11.38 1.69 32.25
N LYS A 226 -12.65 1.81 32.64
CA LYS A 226 -13.51 0.64 32.89
C LYS A 226 -13.72 -0.21 31.65
N PHE A 227 -13.90 0.41 30.48
CA PHE A 227 -13.99 -0.32 29.22
C PHE A 227 -12.67 -1.02 28.86
N GLN A 228 -11.52 -0.42 29.16
CA GLN A 228 -10.21 -1.06 28.95
C GLN A 228 -9.96 -2.22 29.90
N GLU A 229 -10.29 -2.08 31.19
CA GLU A 229 -10.18 -3.16 32.19
C GLU A 229 -11.06 -4.36 31.84
N ASP A 230 -12.24 -4.11 31.24
CA ASP A 230 -13.16 -5.15 30.82
C ASP A 230 -12.59 -6.05 29.70
N ARG A 231 -11.70 -5.52 28.85
CA ARG A 231 -11.01 -6.29 27.79
C ARG A 231 -10.19 -7.45 28.35
N MET A 232 -9.73 -7.34 29.59
CA MET A 232 -8.92 -8.36 30.26
C MET A 232 -9.78 -9.39 31.00
N ARG A 233 -11.11 -9.28 30.98
CA ARG A 233 -12.02 -10.23 31.61
C ARG A 233 -12.26 -11.45 30.74
N LYS A 234 -12.60 -12.57 31.38
CA LYS A 234 -12.95 -13.84 30.71
C LYS A 234 -14.16 -13.73 29.75
N GLN A 235 -15.05 -12.76 29.98
CA GLN A 235 -16.18 -12.44 29.09
C GLN A 235 -16.26 -10.91 28.95
N PRO A 236 -15.72 -10.33 27.87
CA PRO A 236 -15.79 -8.89 27.62
C PRO A 236 -17.18 -8.46 27.14
N PHE A 237 -17.49 -7.18 27.27
CA PHE A 237 -18.73 -6.59 26.76
C PHE A 237 -18.90 -6.80 25.25
N HIS A 238 -20.11 -7.17 24.84
CA HIS A 238 -20.46 -7.29 23.43
C HIS A 238 -21.04 -5.97 22.93
N TRP A 239 -20.27 -5.27 22.09
CA TRP A 239 -20.70 -4.02 21.47
C TRP A 239 -21.37 -4.27 20.12
N PRO A 240 -22.51 -3.62 19.83
CA PRO A 240 -23.22 -3.78 18.57
C PRO A 240 -22.46 -3.13 17.41
N ASP A 241 -22.81 -3.55 16.19
CA ASP A 241 -22.26 -3.08 14.91
C ASP A 241 -22.81 -1.69 14.54
N GLN A 242 -22.49 -0.68 15.36
CA GLN A 242 -22.95 0.69 15.20
C GLN A 242 -21.84 1.67 15.59
N ALA A 243 -21.72 2.79 14.88
CA ALA A 243 -20.71 3.81 15.19
C ALA A 243 -20.94 4.49 16.56
N LYS A 244 -22.19 4.47 17.03
CA LYS A 244 -22.63 5.11 18.28
C LYS A 244 -23.67 4.26 18.97
N VAL A 245 -23.54 4.14 20.29
CA VAL A 245 -24.50 3.45 21.15
C VAL A 245 -24.82 4.36 22.32
N VAL A 246 -26.11 4.54 22.61
CA VAL A 246 -26.56 5.28 23.79
C VAL A 246 -26.94 4.26 24.86
N LEU A 247 -26.15 4.20 25.92
CA LEU A 247 -26.46 3.40 27.11
C LEU A 247 -27.42 4.19 27.98
N THR A 248 -28.64 3.67 28.14
CA THR A 248 -29.67 4.23 29.01
C THR A 248 -29.60 3.63 30.42
N PRO A 249 -30.14 4.32 31.45
CA PRO A 249 -30.20 3.80 32.82
C PRO A 249 -30.94 2.47 32.95
N GLU A 250 -31.95 2.25 32.11
CA GLU A 250 -32.61 0.97 31.89
C GLU A 250 -32.27 0.48 30.48
N PRO A 251 -31.34 -0.49 30.32
CA PRO A 251 -30.95 -0.95 29.00
C PRO A 251 -32.08 -1.78 28.38
N PRO A 252 -32.50 -1.48 27.14
CA PRO A 252 -33.53 -2.27 26.45
C PRO A 252 -33.02 -3.67 26.02
N ASP A 253 -31.70 -3.86 25.96
CA ASP A 253 -31.04 -5.08 25.47
C ASP A 253 -30.18 -5.72 26.57
N ARG A 254 -30.33 -7.03 26.81
CA ARG A 254 -29.63 -7.76 27.88
C ARG A 254 -28.12 -7.88 27.63
N ASN A 255 -27.67 -7.65 26.40
CA ASN A 255 -26.28 -7.83 26.00
C ASN A 255 -25.39 -6.58 26.17
N LEU A 256 -25.99 -5.41 26.46
CA LEU A 256 -25.26 -4.15 26.67
C LEU A 256 -24.84 -3.95 28.13
N PRO A 257 -23.68 -3.31 28.39
CA PRO A 257 -23.25 -3.01 29.75
C PRO A 257 -24.20 -2.01 30.43
N SER A 258 -24.59 -2.30 31.67
CA SER A 258 -25.42 -1.39 32.45
C SER A 258 -24.61 -0.19 32.97
N LEU A 259 -25.20 1.01 32.99
CA LEU A 259 -24.54 2.19 33.54
C LEU A 259 -24.13 2.01 35.01
N ARG A 260 -24.90 1.24 35.79
CA ARG A 260 -24.57 0.91 37.18
C ARG A 260 -23.26 0.12 37.32
N GLN A 261 -22.97 -0.80 36.40
CA GLN A 261 -21.71 -1.53 36.37
C GLN A 261 -20.53 -0.64 35.95
N ILE A 262 -20.77 0.30 35.03
CA ILE A 262 -19.73 1.22 34.54
C ILE A 262 -19.33 2.21 35.64
N TRP A 263 -20.30 2.75 36.38
CA TRP A 263 -20.04 3.71 37.47
C TRP A 263 -19.63 3.07 38.79
N GLN A 264 -19.52 1.73 38.86
CA GLN A 264 -19.17 1.04 40.09
C GLN A 264 -17.75 1.43 40.56
N GLY A 265 -17.68 2.09 41.72
CA GLY A 265 -16.43 2.54 42.33
C GLY A 265 -15.94 3.93 41.89
N ILE A 266 -16.76 4.72 41.19
CA ILE A 266 -16.43 6.13 40.93
C ILE A 266 -16.51 6.92 42.25
N LYS A 267 -15.45 7.66 42.59
CA LYS A 267 -15.45 8.57 43.74
C LYS A 267 -15.75 9.97 43.22
N LEU A 268 -16.95 10.48 43.52
CA LEU A 268 -17.39 11.81 43.13
C LEU A 268 -17.51 12.72 44.35
N PRO A 269 -17.29 14.03 44.19
CA PRO A 269 -17.24 14.98 45.31
C PRO A 269 -18.61 15.29 45.96
N SER A 270 -19.75 14.92 45.35
CA SER A 270 -21.07 15.15 45.95
C SER A 270 -22.13 14.10 45.55
N GLU A 271 -23.07 13.82 46.47
CA GLU A 271 -24.19 12.88 46.26
C GLU A 271 -25.12 13.35 45.12
N GLY A 272 -25.34 14.66 44.97
CA GLY A 272 -26.16 15.21 43.89
C GLY A 272 -25.61 14.96 42.49
N ILE A 273 -24.28 14.88 42.34
CA ILE A 273 -23.65 14.51 41.06
C ILE A 273 -23.82 13.01 40.78
N GLN A 274 -23.83 12.18 41.82
CA GLN A 274 -24.02 10.74 41.69
C GLN A 274 -25.46 10.39 41.25
N GLU A 275 -26.46 11.07 41.81
CA GLU A 275 -27.86 10.97 41.35
C GLU A 275 -28.02 11.47 39.92
N PHE A 276 -27.38 12.60 39.58
CA PHE A 276 -27.42 13.15 38.22
C PHE A 276 -26.81 12.18 37.19
N LEU A 277 -25.66 11.57 37.47
CA LEU A 277 -25.03 10.59 36.58
C LEU A 277 -25.88 9.33 36.39
N THR A 278 -26.60 8.91 37.43
CA THR A 278 -27.51 7.76 37.36
C THR A 278 -28.75 8.08 36.48
N SER A 279 -29.13 9.35 36.37
CA SER A 279 -30.19 9.84 35.49
C SER A 279 -29.74 10.18 34.06
N CYS A 280 -28.43 10.23 33.82
CA CYS A 280 -27.85 10.52 32.50
C CYS A 280 -27.73 9.26 31.66
N SER A 281 -27.84 9.41 30.34
CA SER A 281 -27.43 8.37 29.39
C SER A 281 -25.96 8.57 29.01
N LEU A 282 -25.28 7.52 28.57
CA LEU A 282 -23.90 7.59 28.09
C LEU A 282 -23.87 7.27 26.59
N GLU A 283 -23.56 8.26 25.76
CA GLU A 283 -23.25 8.05 24.34
C GLU A 283 -21.82 7.52 24.22
N VAL A 284 -21.67 6.27 23.81
CA VAL A 284 -20.38 5.62 23.55
C VAL A 284 -20.15 5.61 22.05
N LYS A 285 -18.99 6.11 21.63
CA LYS A 285 -18.54 6.01 20.24
C LYS A 285 -17.67 4.78 20.08
N LEU A 286 -18.01 3.96 19.11
CA LEU A 286 -17.34 2.69 18.84
C LEU A 286 -16.47 2.82 17.60
N THR A 287 -15.34 2.13 17.61
CA THR A 287 -14.46 1.96 16.46
C THR A 287 -14.34 0.48 16.13
N PRO A 288 -14.43 0.11 14.84
CA PRO A 288 -14.24 -1.26 14.41
C PRO A 288 -12.78 -1.71 14.60
N ARG A 289 -12.63 -3.00 14.90
CA ARG A 289 -11.38 -3.76 14.87
C ARG A 289 -11.60 -5.08 14.13
N ILE A 290 -10.71 -5.40 13.20
CA ILE A 290 -10.65 -6.67 12.49
C ILE A 290 -9.76 -7.60 13.29
N MET A 291 -10.37 -8.68 13.74
CA MET A 291 -9.72 -9.72 14.52
C MET A 291 -9.62 -10.98 13.66
N ILE A 292 -8.39 -11.45 13.42
CA ILE A 292 -8.09 -12.62 12.60
C ILE A 292 -7.77 -13.79 13.51
N LYS A 293 -8.52 -14.87 13.36
CA LYS A 293 -8.29 -16.13 14.08
C LYS A 293 -7.26 -16.97 13.34
N ARG A 294 -6.14 -17.23 13.99
CA ARG A 294 -5.10 -18.17 13.54
C ARG A 294 -5.00 -19.34 14.52
N LYS A 295 -4.25 -20.37 14.12
CA LYS A 295 -3.94 -21.53 15.00
C LYS A 295 -3.28 -21.11 16.32
N ILE A 296 -2.48 -20.04 16.30
CA ILE A 296 -1.74 -19.51 17.44
C ILE A 296 -2.58 -18.58 18.35
N GLY A 297 -3.79 -18.20 17.94
CA GLY A 297 -4.63 -17.24 18.65
C GLY A 297 -5.27 -16.20 17.74
N THR A 298 -5.85 -15.17 18.35
CA THR A 298 -6.50 -14.08 17.62
C THR A 298 -5.58 -12.88 17.55
N LEU A 299 -5.33 -12.36 16.34
CA LEU A 299 -4.48 -11.21 16.08
C LEU A 299 -5.33 -10.05 15.57
N SER A 300 -4.95 -8.81 15.90
CA SER A 300 -5.49 -7.62 15.24
C SER A 300 -4.79 -7.35 13.91
N LEU A 301 -5.37 -6.48 13.08
CA LEU A 301 -4.77 -6.07 11.80
C LEU A 301 -3.36 -5.48 11.97
N ASP A 302 -3.16 -4.66 13.01
CA ASP A 302 -1.86 -4.02 13.32
C ASP A 302 -0.77 -5.04 13.73
N GLN A 303 -1.15 -6.27 14.09
CA GLN A 303 -0.24 -7.36 14.48
C GLN A 303 0.13 -8.29 13.31
N LEU A 304 -0.41 -8.04 12.11
CA LEU A 304 -0.06 -8.80 10.91
C LEU A 304 1.31 -8.38 10.37
N SER A 305 1.88 -9.19 9.47
CA SER A 305 3.09 -8.80 8.74
C SER A 305 2.83 -7.60 7.82
N ASP A 306 3.86 -6.79 7.56
CA ASP A 306 3.75 -5.60 6.70
C ASP A 306 3.16 -5.91 5.32
N GLY A 307 3.53 -7.05 4.72
CA GLY A 307 2.97 -7.50 3.44
C GLY A 307 1.46 -7.78 3.50
N GLU A 308 0.97 -8.38 4.59
CA GLU A 308 -0.47 -8.65 4.79
C GLU A 308 -1.24 -7.36 5.03
N GLN A 309 -0.68 -6.46 5.85
CA GLN A 309 -1.27 -5.14 6.10
C GLN A 309 -1.37 -4.33 4.80
N ARG A 310 -0.33 -4.37 3.96
CA ARG A 310 -0.29 -3.67 2.68
C ARG A 310 -1.33 -4.20 1.69
N LEU A 311 -1.41 -5.52 1.54
CA LEU A 311 -2.43 -6.14 0.69
C LEU A 311 -3.83 -5.77 1.18
N PHE A 312 -4.09 -5.96 2.47
CA PHE A 312 -5.38 -5.63 3.06
C PHE A 312 -5.75 -4.15 2.79
N SER A 313 -4.83 -3.24 3.08
CA SER A 313 -4.97 -1.79 2.87
C SER A 313 -5.33 -1.45 1.44
N LEU A 314 -4.60 -2.02 0.47
CA LEU A 314 -4.80 -1.78 -0.96
C LEU A 314 -6.19 -2.20 -1.42
N PHE A 315 -6.57 -3.46 -1.19
CA PHE A 315 -7.85 -3.99 -1.69
C PHE A 315 -9.05 -3.30 -1.04
N VAL A 316 -8.98 -3.05 0.27
CA VAL A 316 -10.07 -2.41 0.98
C VAL A 316 -10.20 -0.94 0.60
N ASP A 317 -9.09 -0.21 0.45
CA ASP A 317 -9.17 1.19 0.04
C ASP A 317 -9.69 1.32 -1.40
N ILE A 318 -9.29 0.44 -2.32
CA ILE A 318 -9.88 0.39 -3.67
C ILE A 318 -11.39 0.17 -3.57
N ALA A 319 -11.83 -0.86 -2.86
CA ALA A 319 -13.26 -1.18 -2.73
C ALA A 319 -14.06 -0.03 -2.09
N ARG A 320 -13.47 0.64 -1.09
CA ARG A 320 -14.03 1.83 -0.46
C ARG A 320 -14.20 2.96 -1.46
N GLN A 321 -13.17 3.29 -2.22
CA GLN A 321 -13.19 4.39 -3.19
C GLN A 321 -14.22 4.14 -4.31
N LEU A 322 -14.34 2.89 -4.77
CA LEU A 322 -15.36 2.49 -5.73
C LEU A 322 -16.77 2.70 -5.14
N TYR A 323 -17.01 2.23 -3.91
CA TYR A 323 -18.30 2.35 -3.24
C TYR A 323 -18.69 3.82 -2.97
N VAL A 324 -17.75 4.64 -2.49
CA VAL A 324 -18.00 6.08 -2.24
C VAL A 324 -18.32 6.82 -3.55
N SER A 325 -17.71 6.42 -4.66
CA SER A 325 -17.98 7.01 -5.96
C SER A 325 -19.31 6.54 -6.58
N ARG A 326 -19.80 5.34 -6.24
CA ARG A 326 -21.08 4.78 -6.69
C ARG A 326 -21.83 4.13 -5.51
N PRO A 327 -22.53 4.92 -4.68
CA PRO A 327 -23.15 4.42 -3.44
C PRO A 327 -24.29 3.42 -3.64
N ASN A 328 -24.83 3.28 -4.85
CA ASN A 328 -25.89 2.32 -5.17
C ASN A 328 -25.37 0.97 -5.69
N GLY A 329 -24.05 0.81 -5.84
CA GLY A 329 -23.43 -0.45 -6.28
C GLY A 329 -23.08 -1.39 -5.12
N ALA A 330 -22.77 -2.65 -5.42
CA ALA A 330 -22.24 -3.54 -4.40
C ALA A 330 -20.82 -3.09 -3.96
N PHE A 331 -20.43 -3.45 -2.74
CA PHE A 331 -19.12 -3.09 -2.22
C PHE A 331 -17.99 -3.73 -3.05
N GLY A 332 -17.08 -2.91 -3.57
CA GLY A 332 -16.01 -3.36 -4.48
C GLY A 332 -16.39 -3.34 -5.96
N GLU A 333 -17.63 -3.01 -6.32
CA GLU A 333 -18.03 -2.83 -7.72
C GLU A 333 -17.89 -1.37 -8.15
N GLY A 334 -17.31 -1.16 -9.31
CA GLY A 334 -17.18 0.15 -9.92
C GLY A 334 -16.17 0.14 -11.06
N GLU A 335 -16.04 1.29 -11.71
CA GLU A 335 -15.04 1.52 -12.76
C GLU A 335 -14.04 2.54 -12.26
N ALA A 336 -12.75 2.18 -12.29
CA ALA A 336 -11.66 3.07 -11.96
C ALA A 336 -10.41 2.74 -12.77
N ILE A 337 -9.54 3.75 -12.93
CA ILE A 337 -8.16 3.59 -13.36
C ILE A 337 -7.31 3.58 -12.09
N ILE A 338 -6.65 2.46 -11.81
CA ILE A 338 -5.89 2.25 -10.58
C ILE A 338 -4.41 2.20 -10.93
N LEU A 339 -3.68 3.18 -10.40
CA LEU A 339 -2.24 3.32 -10.55
C LEU A 339 -1.56 2.75 -9.30
N ILE A 340 -0.63 1.81 -9.48
CA ILE A 340 0.09 1.19 -8.36
C ILE A 340 1.59 1.33 -8.61
N ASP A 341 2.28 2.09 -7.78
CA ASP A 341 3.73 2.15 -7.81
C ASP A 341 4.32 1.03 -6.94
N GLU A 342 5.23 0.26 -7.52
CA GLU A 342 5.93 -0.87 -6.91
C GLU A 342 4.95 -1.84 -6.22
N ILE A 343 4.14 -2.49 -7.05
CA ILE A 343 3.10 -3.43 -6.60
C ILE A 343 3.68 -4.59 -5.76
N ASP A 344 4.97 -4.88 -5.91
CA ASP A 344 5.71 -5.95 -5.24
C ASP A 344 6.33 -5.58 -3.87
N VAL A 345 6.41 -4.30 -3.52
CA VAL A 345 7.03 -3.83 -2.26
C VAL A 345 6.43 -4.52 -1.03
N HIS A 346 7.29 -5.04 -0.15
CA HIS A 346 6.93 -5.81 1.06
C HIS A 346 6.10 -7.09 0.82
N LEU A 347 5.84 -7.51 -0.42
CA LEU A 347 5.12 -8.75 -0.72
C LEU A 347 6.08 -9.94 -0.75
N HIS A 348 5.68 -11.02 -0.10
CA HIS A 348 6.35 -12.31 -0.26
C HIS A 348 6.24 -12.79 -1.73
N PRO A 349 7.27 -13.46 -2.31
CA PRO A 349 7.25 -13.93 -3.71
C PRO A 349 6.01 -14.75 -4.10
N LYS A 350 5.52 -15.59 -3.16
CA LYS A 350 4.26 -16.35 -3.35
C LYS A 350 3.05 -15.46 -3.62
N TRP A 351 2.99 -14.27 -3.01
CA TRP A 351 1.91 -13.30 -3.23
C TRP A 351 2.17 -12.41 -4.45
N GLN A 352 3.43 -12.11 -4.76
CA GLN A 352 3.79 -11.43 -6.01
C GLN A 352 3.29 -12.20 -7.25
N ARG A 353 3.26 -13.54 -7.19
CA ARG A 353 2.66 -14.37 -8.25
C ARG A 353 1.13 -14.36 -8.29
N ARG A 354 0.46 -14.01 -7.19
CA ARG A 354 -1.02 -14.05 -7.06
C ARG A 354 -1.67 -12.69 -7.14
N ILE A 355 -0.94 -11.60 -6.96
CA ILE A 355 -1.50 -10.25 -6.84
C ILE A 355 -2.18 -9.81 -8.13
N VAL A 356 -1.59 -10.08 -9.29
CA VAL A 356 -2.16 -9.71 -10.60
C VAL A 356 -3.51 -10.40 -10.83
N PRO A 357 -3.61 -11.75 -10.82
CA PRO A 357 -4.90 -12.40 -11.02
C PRO A 357 -5.91 -12.04 -9.92
N ALA A 358 -5.47 -11.86 -8.67
CA ALA A 358 -6.37 -11.44 -7.60
C ALA A 358 -6.99 -10.05 -7.83
N LEU A 359 -6.23 -9.09 -8.37
CA LEU A 359 -6.77 -7.77 -8.70
C LEU A 359 -7.79 -7.84 -9.84
N GLU A 360 -7.52 -8.64 -10.87
CA GLU A 360 -8.44 -8.85 -12.00
C GLU A 360 -9.73 -9.56 -11.56
N ASP A 361 -9.63 -10.60 -10.74
CA ASP A 361 -10.76 -11.39 -10.24
C ASP A 361 -11.65 -10.63 -9.25
N ILE A 362 -11.05 -9.72 -8.48
CA ILE A 362 -11.77 -8.95 -7.46
C ILE A 362 -12.35 -7.66 -8.05
N PHE A 363 -11.68 -7.04 -9.03
CA PHE A 363 -12.07 -5.77 -9.64
C PHE A 363 -12.09 -5.84 -11.19
N PRO A 364 -13.00 -6.64 -11.78
CA PRO A 364 -12.99 -6.92 -13.22
C PRO A 364 -13.26 -5.69 -14.11
N ASN A 365 -13.92 -4.67 -13.57
CA ASN A 365 -14.27 -3.44 -14.30
C ASN A 365 -13.25 -2.30 -14.11
N CYS A 366 -12.13 -2.58 -13.45
CA CYS A 366 -11.04 -1.63 -13.24
C CYS A 366 -9.90 -1.86 -14.23
N GLN A 367 -9.26 -0.78 -14.64
CA GLN A 367 -7.98 -0.85 -15.34
C GLN A 367 -6.85 -0.64 -14.34
N PHE A 368 -5.87 -1.53 -14.35
CA PHE A 368 -4.67 -1.43 -13.53
C PHE A 368 -3.48 -1.01 -14.37
N ILE A 369 -2.73 -0.04 -13.88
CA ILE A 369 -1.43 0.36 -14.43
C ILE A 369 -0.43 0.31 -13.27
N ALA A 370 0.33 -0.76 -13.23
CA ALA A 370 1.26 -1.05 -12.15
C ALA A 370 2.71 -0.91 -12.60
N THR A 371 3.61 -0.64 -11.66
CA THR A 371 5.07 -0.69 -11.87
C THR A 371 5.66 -1.78 -10.99
N THR A 372 6.73 -2.42 -11.45
CA THR A 372 7.44 -3.44 -10.65
C THR A 372 8.90 -3.57 -11.04
N HIS A 373 9.70 -4.08 -10.11
CA HIS A 373 11.04 -4.61 -10.34
C HIS A 373 11.11 -6.12 -10.08
N SER A 374 10.02 -6.75 -9.65
CA SER A 374 10.04 -8.17 -9.28
C SER A 374 9.85 -9.06 -10.52
N PRO A 375 10.76 -10.01 -10.78
CA PRO A 375 10.58 -10.98 -11.86
C PRO A 375 9.34 -11.86 -11.64
N PHE A 376 8.90 -12.05 -10.38
CA PHE A 376 7.70 -12.81 -10.07
C PHE A 376 6.41 -12.12 -10.52
N VAL A 377 6.34 -10.79 -10.43
CA VAL A 377 5.19 -10.02 -10.92
C VAL A 377 5.20 -9.95 -12.44
N ILE A 378 6.39 -9.75 -13.03
CA ILE A 378 6.57 -9.76 -14.48
C ILE A 378 6.08 -11.09 -15.07
N GLN A 379 6.47 -12.21 -14.44
CA GLN A 379 6.01 -13.55 -14.79
C GLN A 379 4.48 -13.67 -14.70
N ALA A 380 3.87 -13.12 -13.63
CA ALA A 380 2.43 -13.24 -13.38
C ALA A 380 1.56 -12.38 -14.31
N ALA A 381 2.06 -11.23 -14.77
CA ALA A 381 1.30 -10.33 -15.65
C ALA A 381 1.12 -10.86 -17.07
N GLY A 382 2.08 -11.66 -17.56
CA GLY A 382 2.07 -12.16 -18.93
C GLY A 382 2.56 -11.13 -19.95
N ARG A 383 3.26 -11.62 -20.99
CA ARG A 383 4.06 -10.81 -21.92
C ARG A 383 3.29 -9.69 -22.64
N GLN A 384 2.05 -9.96 -23.07
CA GLN A 384 1.25 -9.01 -23.85
C GLN A 384 0.81 -7.77 -23.07
N ARG A 385 0.97 -7.79 -21.74
CA ARG A 385 0.55 -6.73 -20.83
C ARG A 385 1.72 -5.88 -20.32
N ILE A 386 2.94 -6.18 -20.77
CA ILE A 386 4.16 -5.51 -20.31
C ILE A 386 4.54 -4.41 -21.31
N THR A 387 4.80 -3.22 -20.79
CA THR A 387 5.35 -2.10 -21.55
C THR A 387 6.72 -1.72 -21.00
N PHE A 388 7.75 -1.82 -21.84
CA PHE A 388 9.11 -1.41 -21.50
C PHE A 388 9.31 0.08 -21.70
N ILE A 389 9.86 0.74 -20.68
CA ILE A 389 10.13 2.18 -20.71
C ILE A 389 11.48 2.48 -21.37
N GLU A 390 12.36 1.53 -21.61
CA GLU A 390 13.61 1.78 -22.33
C GLU A 390 13.48 1.31 -23.79
N PRO A 391 13.97 2.09 -24.77
CA PRO A 391 13.87 1.72 -26.18
C PRO A 391 14.80 0.56 -26.55
N HIS A 392 15.86 0.31 -25.79
CA HIS A 392 16.86 -0.74 -26.09
C HIS A 392 16.43 -2.15 -25.69
N SER A 393 15.43 -2.30 -24.83
CA SER A 393 14.83 -3.59 -24.45
C SER A 393 13.77 -4.09 -25.44
N SER A 394 13.49 -3.32 -26.51
CA SER A 394 12.46 -3.64 -27.49
C SER A 394 12.84 -4.74 -28.49
N MET A 395 14.13 -5.15 -28.56
CA MET A 395 14.64 -5.98 -29.66
C MET A 395 14.70 -7.49 -29.40
N VAL A 396 14.34 -7.97 -28.21
CA VAL A 396 14.28 -9.42 -27.94
C VAL A 396 12.88 -9.80 -27.46
N LEU A 397 11.92 -9.71 -28.37
CA LEU A 397 10.70 -10.51 -28.29
C LEU A 397 11.12 -11.99 -28.47
N LEU A 398 11.63 -12.61 -27.40
CA LEU A 398 12.17 -13.95 -27.43
C LEU A 398 11.06 -14.98 -27.57
N GLU A 399 11.18 -15.79 -28.62
CA GLU A 399 10.29 -16.88 -29.01
C GLU A 399 10.28 -18.08 -28.03
N GLY A 400 10.72 -17.93 -26.78
CA GLY A 400 10.63 -18.98 -25.76
C GLY A 400 10.79 -18.46 -24.34
N GLY A 401 10.15 -19.13 -23.37
CA GLY A 401 10.50 -19.06 -21.95
C GLY A 401 9.84 -17.99 -21.07
N ASN A 402 8.82 -18.35 -20.27
CA ASN A 402 8.34 -17.51 -19.15
C ASN A 402 9.03 -17.88 -17.83
N SER A 403 10.26 -18.43 -17.88
CA SER A 403 10.99 -18.77 -16.65
C SER A 403 11.45 -17.50 -15.95
N LEU A 404 11.86 -17.62 -14.69
CA LEU A 404 12.37 -16.47 -13.96
C LEU A 404 13.74 -16.05 -14.50
N GLU A 405 14.49 -17.03 -15.00
CA GLU A 405 15.78 -16.87 -15.63
C GLU A 405 15.66 -16.06 -16.91
N ASP A 406 14.75 -16.43 -17.81
CA ASP A 406 14.50 -15.67 -19.06
C ASP A 406 14.11 -14.22 -18.72
N ILE A 407 13.23 -14.02 -17.74
CA ILE A 407 12.85 -12.67 -17.31
C ILE A 407 14.06 -11.90 -16.73
N ALA A 408 14.85 -12.54 -15.88
CA ALA A 408 16.02 -11.88 -15.32
C ALA A 408 17.03 -11.49 -16.40
N GLU A 409 17.27 -12.35 -17.39
CA GLU A 409 18.21 -12.12 -18.47
C GLU A 409 17.68 -11.10 -19.49
N ASP A 410 16.51 -11.36 -20.05
CA ASP A 410 15.98 -10.64 -21.21
C ASP A 410 15.33 -9.32 -20.83
N VAL A 411 14.70 -9.29 -19.66
CA VAL A 411 13.93 -8.14 -19.20
C VAL A 411 14.71 -7.30 -18.20
N GLN A 412 15.48 -7.92 -17.31
CA GLN A 412 16.22 -7.22 -16.27
C GLN A 412 17.71 -7.03 -16.60
N GLY A 413 18.18 -7.57 -17.73
CA GLY A 413 19.56 -7.39 -18.20
C GLY A 413 20.60 -8.20 -17.42
N ILE A 414 20.20 -9.28 -16.75
CA ILE A 414 21.07 -10.12 -15.92
C ILE A 414 21.62 -11.26 -16.78
N SER A 415 22.85 -11.12 -17.30
CA SER A 415 23.42 -12.04 -18.30
C SER A 415 23.54 -13.52 -17.89
N GLN A 416 23.53 -13.87 -16.60
CA GLN A 416 23.57 -15.25 -16.10
C GLN A 416 22.83 -15.39 -14.76
N PRO A 417 21.49 -15.41 -14.75
CA PRO A 417 20.72 -15.38 -13.50
C PRO A 417 20.86 -16.65 -12.66
N GLN A 418 21.32 -17.77 -13.25
CA GLN A 418 21.50 -19.04 -12.56
C GLN A 418 22.75 -19.05 -11.66
N ARG A 419 23.67 -18.10 -11.84
CA ARG A 419 24.92 -18.01 -11.08
C ARG A 419 24.97 -16.72 -10.30
N SER A 420 25.66 -16.76 -9.16
CA SER A 420 26.01 -15.54 -8.45
C SER A 420 27.23 -14.90 -9.12
N VAL A 421 27.33 -13.56 -9.05
CA VAL A 421 28.52 -12.82 -9.50
C VAL A 421 29.81 -13.42 -8.93
N ARG A 422 29.78 -13.91 -7.69
CA ARG A 422 30.93 -14.55 -7.06
C ARG A 422 31.29 -15.90 -7.69
N ALA A 423 30.29 -16.72 -8.02
CA ALA A 423 30.50 -17.99 -8.71
C ALA A 423 31.04 -17.77 -10.14
N GLU A 424 30.63 -16.69 -10.81
CA GLU A 424 31.19 -16.29 -12.11
C GLU A 424 32.66 -15.86 -12.00
N ILE A 425 32.99 -15.03 -11.01
CA ILE A 425 34.39 -14.62 -10.75
C ILE A 425 35.26 -15.86 -10.49
N LEU A 426 34.84 -16.75 -9.58
CA LEU A 426 35.56 -17.98 -9.30
C LEU A 426 35.67 -18.87 -10.55
N SER A 427 34.58 -19.06 -11.29
CA SER A 427 34.57 -19.88 -12.51
C SER A 427 35.49 -19.31 -13.60
N SER A 428 35.55 -17.99 -13.75
CA SER A 428 36.41 -17.31 -14.74
C SER A 428 37.89 -17.42 -14.35
N ALA A 429 38.22 -17.19 -13.08
CA ALA A 429 39.58 -17.31 -12.55
C ALA A 429 40.07 -18.77 -12.59
N ALA A 430 39.22 -19.72 -12.20
CA ALA A 430 39.50 -21.15 -12.31
C ALA A 430 39.74 -21.55 -13.77
N LYS A 431 38.85 -21.15 -14.68
CA LYS A 431 39.00 -21.45 -16.11
C LYS A 431 40.32 -20.91 -16.65
N ARG A 432 40.66 -19.65 -16.36
CA ARG A 432 41.94 -19.06 -16.79
C ARG A 432 43.14 -19.84 -16.24
N TYR A 433 43.15 -20.15 -14.95
CA TYR A 433 44.25 -20.88 -14.32
C TYR A 433 44.41 -22.30 -14.89
N PHE A 434 43.32 -23.08 -14.95
CA PHE A 434 43.37 -24.46 -15.45
C PHE A 434 43.69 -24.52 -16.94
N THR A 435 43.20 -23.57 -17.76
CA THR A 435 43.60 -23.49 -19.18
C THR A 435 45.10 -23.24 -19.32
N LEU A 436 45.68 -22.32 -18.54
CA LEU A 436 47.13 -22.07 -18.58
C LEU A 436 47.96 -23.26 -18.06
N LEU A 437 47.43 -24.01 -17.08
CA LEU A 437 48.07 -25.25 -16.62
C LEU A 437 48.06 -26.35 -17.69
N GLU A 438 46.93 -26.54 -18.39
CA GLU A 438 46.83 -27.49 -19.50
C GLU A 438 47.78 -27.10 -20.64
N THR A 439 47.80 -25.82 -21.05
CA THR A 439 48.72 -25.35 -22.11
C THR A 439 50.18 -25.52 -21.72
N LYS A 440 50.54 -25.28 -20.44
CA LYS A 440 51.91 -25.52 -19.94
C LYS A 440 52.28 -27.00 -19.92
N ALA A 441 51.33 -27.89 -19.70
CA ALA A 441 51.55 -29.33 -19.72
C ALA A 441 51.77 -29.86 -21.16
N GLU A 442 51.15 -29.22 -22.16
CA GLU A 442 51.33 -29.54 -23.58
C GLU A 442 52.61 -28.95 -24.17
N ASP A 443 52.92 -27.67 -23.88
CA ASP A 443 54.14 -27.00 -24.33
C ASP A 443 54.64 -25.96 -23.31
N SER A 444 55.76 -26.28 -22.66
CA SER A 444 56.33 -25.46 -21.58
C SER A 444 56.81 -24.07 -22.01
N HIS A 445 56.95 -23.79 -23.31
CA HIS A 445 57.41 -22.50 -23.84
C HIS A 445 56.27 -21.57 -24.28
N GLN A 446 55.01 -22.03 -24.26
CA GLN A 446 53.86 -21.24 -24.70
C GLN A 446 53.21 -20.39 -23.60
N VAL A 447 53.56 -20.62 -22.33
CA VAL A 447 52.94 -19.94 -21.19
C VAL A 447 53.96 -19.09 -20.45
N ASP A 448 53.70 -17.79 -20.35
CA ASP A 448 54.49 -16.87 -19.53
C ASP A 448 54.36 -17.26 -18.03
N PRO A 449 55.48 -17.52 -17.32
CA PRO A 449 55.47 -17.82 -15.89
C PRO A 449 54.78 -16.76 -15.03
N ASP A 450 54.86 -15.49 -15.42
CA ASP A 450 54.24 -14.40 -14.65
C ASP A 450 52.73 -14.35 -14.86
N GLU A 451 52.24 -14.67 -16.06
CA GLU A 451 50.81 -14.78 -16.34
C GLU A 451 50.17 -15.95 -15.57
N LEU A 452 50.87 -17.10 -15.48
CA LEU A 452 50.39 -18.23 -14.70
C LEU A 452 50.29 -17.91 -13.20
N ARG A 453 51.28 -17.20 -12.65
CA ARG A 453 51.26 -16.74 -11.25
C ARG A 453 50.13 -15.77 -10.98
N GLU A 454 49.86 -14.86 -11.93
CA GLU A 454 48.73 -13.93 -11.82
C GLU A 454 47.39 -14.67 -11.84
N ALA A 455 47.20 -15.63 -12.75
CA ALA A 455 45.98 -16.43 -12.82
C ALA A 455 45.78 -17.31 -11.56
N GLU A 456 46.84 -17.89 -11.03
CA GLU A 456 46.81 -18.65 -9.78
C GLU A 456 46.38 -17.76 -8.60
N ARG A 457 46.96 -16.56 -8.51
CA ARG A 457 46.61 -15.58 -7.48
C ARG A 457 45.15 -15.17 -7.58
N LEU A 458 44.65 -14.83 -8.77
CA LEU A 458 43.25 -14.46 -8.98
C LEU A 458 42.29 -15.59 -8.62
N TYR A 459 42.62 -16.83 -8.95
CA TYR A 459 41.83 -18.00 -8.56
C TYR A 459 41.82 -18.19 -7.04
N ARG A 460 42.98 -18.03 -6.40
CA ARG A 460 43.14 -18.14 -4.95
C ARG A 460 42.35 -17.06 -4.20
N ASP A 461 42.49 -15.80 -4.63
CA ASP A 461 41.76 -14.64 -4.10
C ASP A 461 40.24 -14.85 -4.22
N ALA A 462 39.77 -15.44 -5.33
CA ALA A 462 38.37 -15.76 -5.53
C ALA A 462 37.87 -16.94 -4.68
N SER A 463 38.74 -17.90 -4.33
CA SER A 463 38.40 -19.12 -3.58
C SER A 463 38.46 -18.95 -2.05
N GLU A 464 39.27 -18.03 -1.53
CA GLU A 464 39.50 -17.81 -0.09
C GLU A 464 38.22 -17.65 0.77
N PRO A 465 37.16 -16.95 0.32
CA PRO A 465 35.94 -16.77 1.12
C PRO A 465 35.10 -18.05 1.27
N PHE A 466 35.39 -19.12 0.52
CA PHE A 466 34.55 -20.32 0.39
C PHE A 466 35.13 -21.56 1.07
N THR A 467 36.34 -21.47 1.60
CA THR A 467 36.95 -22.60 2.31
C THR A 467 36.23 -22.80 3.64
N ALA A 468 35.38 -23.83 3.70
CA ALA A 468 34.66 -24.22 4.92
C ALA A 468 35.60 -24.66 6.06
N ASP A 469 36.84 -24.99 5.71
CA ASP A 469 37.92 -25.32 6.64
C ASP A 469 38.69 -24.04 7.06
N PRO A 470 38.64 -23.65 8.35
CA PRO A 470 39.40 -22.51 8.87
C PRO A 470 40.92 -22.64 8.71
N ALA A 471 41.46 -23.85 8.68
CA ALA A 471 42.89 -24.08 8.48
C ALA A 471 43.30 -23.80 7.03
N LEU A 472 42.48 -24.21 6.07
CA LEU A 472 42.66 -23.89 4.65
C LEU A 472 42.54 -22.38 4.42
N HIS A 473 41.59 -21.71 5.07
CA HIS A 473 41.46 -20.25 5.04
C HIS A 473 42.71 -19.53 5.56
N ALA A 474 43.25 -19.97 6.70
CA ALA A 474 44.47 -19.41 7.28
C ALA A 474 45.71 -19.66 6.38
N LEU A 475 45.81 -20.85 5.79
CA LEU A 475 46.88 -21.19 4.85
C LEU A 475 46.84 -20.31 3.60
N LEU A 476 45.65 -20.12 3.02
CA LEU A 476 45.47 -19.24 1.85
C LEU A 476 45.90 -17.79 2.17
N LYS A 477 45.58 -17.27 3.36
CA LYS A 477 46.04 -15.95 3.82
C LYS A 477 47.55 -15.83 3.97
N VAL A 478 48.20 -16.83 4.58
CA VAL A 478 49.67 -16.82 4.78
C VAL A 478 50.39 -16.83 3.44
N LEU A 479 49.93 -17.64 2.49
CA LEU A 479 50.49 -17.70 1.15
C LEU A 479 50.30 -16.41 0.34
N MET A 480 49.26 -15.60 0.63
CA MET A 480 49.09 -14.27 0.02
C MET A 480 50.09 -13.23 0.56
N THR A 481 50.45 -13.31 1.83
CA THR A 481 51.44 -12.41 2.44
C THR A 481 52.86 -12.68 1.94
N GLU A 482 53.20 -13.94 1.64
CA GLU A 482 54.52 -14.31 1.11
C GLU A 482 54.71 -13.92 -0.37
N GLY A 483 53.65 -13.95 -1.18
CA GLY A 483 53.69 -13.52 -2.59
C GLY A 483 53.90 -12.01 -2.82
N LYS A 484 53.89 -11.17 -1.77
CA LYS A 484 54.25 -9.74 -1.84
C LYS A 484 55.73 -9.46 -1.54
N ALA A 485 56.50 -10.48 -1.16
CA ALA A 485 57.87 -10.33 -0.63
C ALA A 485 58.95 -10.98 -1.51
N GLN A 486 58.66 -11.30 -2.78
CA GLN A 486 59.66 -11.81 -3.73
C GLN A 486 59.68 -11.00 -5.01
#